data_AF-A0A948RYN1-F1
#
_entry.id   AF-A0A948RYN1-F1
#
_cell.length_a   1.000
_cell.length_b   1.000
_cell.length_c   1.000
_cell.angle_alpha   90.00
_cell.angle_beta   90.00
_cell.angle_gamma   90.00
#
_symmetry.space_group_name_H-M   'P 1'
#
loop_
_entity.id
_entity.type
_entity.pdbx_description
1 polymer ?
#
loop_
_entity_poly.entity_id
_entity_poly.type
_entity_poly.pdbx_seq_one_letter_code
_entity_poly.pdbx_strand_id
1 'polypeptide(L)'
;MGSAANARRQESAIAKLGDLQERIEAAEGRLGEINKRKAELESSRVDEKEMNDALESFVPIWDTLSPREQARVVQLLVERVAYDGETLAITFRPTGIKALSQEGAP
;
A
#
# COMPACT_ATOMS: atom_id res chain seq x y z
N MET A 1 31.17 -58.49 10.34
CA MET A 1 29.89 -57.85 10.72
C MET A 1 29.90 -56.31 10.75
N GLY A 2 31.05 -55.61 10.78
CA GLY A 2 31.10 -54.14 10.89
C GLY A 2 30.80 -53.32 9.62
N SER A 3 31.02 -53.88 8.42
CA SER A 3 30.90 -53.13 7.14
C SER A 3 29.45 -52.73 6.80
N ALA A 4 28.48 -53.62 7.02
CA ALA A 4 27.07 -53.36 6.74
C ALA A 4 26.44 -52.30 7.68
N ALA A 5 26.91 -52.21 8.92
CA ALA A 5 26.43 -51.20 9.88
C ALA A 5 26.94 -49.80 9.53
N ASN A 6 28.13 -49.69 8.94
CA ASN A 6 28.70 -48.42 8.52
C ASN A 6 28.02 -47.88 7.25
N ALA A 7 27.75 -48.75 6.27
CA ALA A 7 27.02 -48.39 5.05
C ALA A 7 25.63 -47.81 5.35
N ARG A 8 24.85 -48.45 6.25
CA ARG A 8 23.53 -47.95 6.66
C ARG A 8 23.58 -46.60 7.37
N ARG A 9 24.62 -46.36 8.18
CA ARG A 9 24.82 -45.04 8.82
C ARG A 9 25.15 -43.96 7.79
N GLN A 10 25.95 -44.29 6.79
CA GLN A 10 26.32 -43.39 5.71
C GLN A 10 25.13 -43.05 4.80
N GLU A 11 24.29 -44.03 4.45
CA GLU A 11 23.02 -43.82 3.74
C GLU A 11 22.06 -42.91 4.53
N SER A 12 21.93 -43.14 5.84
CA SER A 12 21.09 -42.30 6.71
C SER A 12 21.61 -40.86 6.82
N ALA A 13 22.94 -40.67 6.82
CA ALA A 13 23.54 -39.34 6.84
C ALA A 13 23.29 -38.58 5.52
N ILE A 14 23.41 -39.27 4.39
CA ILE A 14 23.14 -38.70 3.05
C ILE A 14 21.66 -38.33 2.91
N ALA A 15 20.74 -39.19 3.37
CA ALA A 15 19.30 -38.89 3.34
C ALA A 15 18.93 -37.66 4.17
N LYS A 16 19.56 -37.49 5.36
CA LYS A 16 19.34 -36.31 6.21
C LYS A 16 19.90 -35.03 5.58
N LEU A 17 21.03 -35.10 4.89
CA LEU A 17 21.57 -33.94 4.17
C LEU A 17 20.66 -33.52 3.02
N GLY A 18 20.06 -34.47 2.30
CA GLY A 18 19.06 -34.20 1.26
C GLY A 18 17.81 -33.49 1.82
N ASP A 19 17.23 -34.00 2.92
CA ASP A 19 16.09 -33.36 3.60
C ASP A 19 16.41 -31.93 4.04
N LEU A 20 17.61 -31.71 4.59
CA LEU A 20 18.05 -30.37 4.99
C LEU A 20 18.24 -29.43 3.79
N GLN A 21 18.79 -29.91 2.68
CA GLN A 21 18.92 -29.13 1.45
C GLN A 21 17.56 -28.72 0.88
N GLU A 22 16.63 -29.67 0.78
CA GLU A 22 15.27 -29.39 0.30
C GLU A 22 14.55 -28.36 1.18
N ARG A 23 14.73 -28.45 2.51
CA ARG A 23 14.18 -27.47 3.45
C ARG A 23 14.81 -26.10 3.35
N ILE A 24 16.11 -26.01 3.04
CA ILE A 24 16.80 -24.75 2.80
C ILE A 24 16.25 -24.10 1.52
N GLU A 25 16.17 -24.85 0.42
CA GLU A 25 15.63 -24.35 -0.84
C GLU A 25 14.19 -23.86 -0.70
N ALA A 26 13.34 -24.62 0.00
CA ALA A 26 11.97 -24.22 0.28
C ALA A 26 11.88 -22.94 1.15
N ALA A 27 12.75 -22.80 2.15
CA ALA A 27 12.80 -21.63 3.01
C ALA A 27 13.29 -20.38 2.25
N GLU A 28 14.31 -20.53 1.40
CA GLU A 28 14.84 -19.46 0.56
C GLU A 28 13.79 -18.99 -0.46
N GLY A 29 13.09 -19.91 -1.11
CA GLY A 29 11.98 -19.58 -2.01
C GLY A 29 10.89 -18.76 -1.32
N ARG A 30 10.49 -19.18 -0.11
CA ARG A 30 9.48 -18.46 0.69
C ARG A 30 9.95 -17.07 1.13
N LEU A 31 11.23 -16.92 1.50
CA LEU A 31 11.80 -15.61 1.81
C LEU A 31 11.80 -14.68 0.58
N GLY A 32 12.11 -15.22 -0.60
CA GLY A 32 12.02 -14.50 -1.86
C GLY A 32 10.62 -13.97 -2.13
N GLU A 33 9.59 -14.81 -1.98
CA GLU A 33 8.19 -14.40 -2.13
C GLU A 33 7.77 -13.33 -1.12
N ILE A 34 8.15 -13.48 0.15
CA ILE A 34 7.82 -12.51 1.20
C ILE A 34 8.48 -11.16 0.90
N ASN A 35 9.75 -11.15 0.51
CA ASN A 35 10.46 -9.93 0.16
C ASN A 35 9.85 -9.23 -1.05
N LYS A 36 9.42 -10.00 -2.07
CA LYS A 36 8.72 -9.44 -3.23
C LYS A 36 7.40 -8.77 -2.82
N ARG A 37 6.56 -9.46 -2.04
CA ARG A 37 5.29 -8.89 -1.55
C ARG A 37 5.51 -7.67 -0.67
N LYS A 38 6.57 -7.68 0.16
CA LYS A 38 6.94 -6.53 0.98
C LYS A 38 7.29 -5.33 0.10
N ALA A 39 8.11 -5.51 -0.93
CA ALA A 39 8.48 -4.44 -1.86
C ALA A 39 7.27 -3.88 -2.62
N GLU A 40 6.33 -4.74 -3.04
CA GLU A 40 5.07 -4.32 -3.68
C GLU A 40 4.18 -3.49 -2.73
N LEU A 41 4.10 -3.87 -1.46
CA LEU A 41 3.37 -3.10 -0.45
C LEU A 41 4.04 -1.77 -0.14
N GLU A 42 5.37 -1.74 -0.04
CA GLU A 42 6.14 -0.53 0.19
C GLU A 42 6.05 0.44 -0.99
N SER A 43 6.03 -0.03 -2.24
CA SER A 43 5.85 0.85 -3.41
C SER A 43 4.42 1.40 -3.56
N SER A 44 3.43 0.68 -3.03
CA SER A 44 2.03 1.15 -3.01
C SER A 44 1.74 2.14 -1.88
N ARG A 45 2.67 2.27 -0.92
CA ARG A 45 2.49 3.13 0.23
C ARG A 45 2.84 4.55 -0.18
N VAL A 46 1.82 5.38 -0.37
CA VAL A 46 2.01 6.83 -0.44
C VAL A 46 2.56 7.27 0.92
N ASP A 47 3.70 7.96 0.90
CA ASP A 47 4.28 8.52 2.12
C ASP A 47 3.34 9.60 2.64
N GLU A 48 2.99 9.55 3.93
CA GLU A 48 2.09 10.52 4.55
C GLU A 48 2.62 11.95 4.44
N LYS A 49 3.94 12.12 4.50
CA LYS A 49 4.59 13.41 4.27
C LYS A 49 4.44 13.84 2.81
N GLU A 50 4.64 12.95 1.85
CA GLU A 50 4.46 13.28 0.43
C GLU A 50 3.00 13.63 0.11
N MET A 51 2.04 12.92 0.70
CA MET A 51 0.62 13.26 0.61
C MET A 51 0.33 14.64 1.22
N ASN A 52 0.86 14.91 2.42
CA ASN A 52 0.67 16.21 3.08
C ASN A 52 1.31 17.34 2.28
N ASP A 53 2.55 17.17 1.80
CA ASP A 53 3.24 18.15 0.94
C ASP A 53 2.43 18.42 -0.34
N ALA A 54 1.86 17.37 -0.96
CA ALA A 54 0.99 17.50 -2.12
C ALA A 54 -0.32 18.24 -1.80
N LEU A 55 -0.96 17.97 -0.67
CA LEU A 55 -2.17 18.68 -0.24
C LEU A 55 -1.87 20.14 0.16
N GLU A 56 -0.74 20.41 0.79
CA GLU A 56 -0.29 21.77 1.12
C GLU A 56 -0.05 22.61 -0.14
N SER A 57 0.45 22.00 -1.21
CA SER A 57 0.63 22.69 -2.50
C SER A 57 -0.68 23.22 -3.12
N PHE A 58 -1.83 22.70 -2.68
CA PHE A 58 -3.14 23.17 -3.11
C PHE A 58 -3.59 24.46 -2.39
N VAL A 59 -3.10 24.73 -1.17
CA VAL A 59 -3.53 25.89 -0.37
C VAL A 59 -3.29 27.23 -1.09
N PRO A 60 -2.13 27.48 -1.72
CA PRO A 60 -1.92 28.72 -2.47
C PRO A 60 -2.88 28.90 -3.64
N ILE A 61 -3.26 27.81 -4.31
CA ILE A 61 -4.22 27.86 -5.44
C ILE A 61 -5.60 28.22 -4.90
N TRP A 62 -6.02 27.58 -3.80
CA TRP A 62 -7.27 27.85 -3.14
C TRP A 62 -7.44 29.34 -2.74
N ASP A 63 -6.37 29.95 -2.22
CA ASP A 63 -6.36 31.34 -1.78
C ASP A 63 -6.47 32.35 -2.93
N THR A 64 -6.12 31.94 -4.16
CA THR A 64 -6.27 32.78 -5.36
C THR A 64 -7.67 32.75 -5.96
N LEU A 65 -8.50 31.76 -5.58
CA LEU A 65 -9.86 31.62 -6.08
C LEU A 65 -10.79 32.67 -5.45
N SER A 66 -11.68 33.23 -6.25
CA SER A 66 -12.77 34.04 -5.72
C SER A 66 -13.69 33.20 -4.83
N PRO A 67 -14.45 33.81 -3.90
CA PRO A 67 -15.41 33.09 -3.06
C PRO A 67 -16.41 32.25 -3.87
N ARG A 68 -16.75 32.71 -5.09
CA ARG A 68 -17.64 31.99 -6.01
C ARG A 68 -16.99 30.71 -6.54
N GLU A 69 -15.71 30.76 -6.88
CA GLU A 69 -14.95 29.62 -7.38
C GLU A 69 -14.67 28.61 -6.26
N GLN A 70 -14.30 29.09 -5.07
CA GLN A 70 -14.18 28.24 -3.88
C GLN A 70 -15.48 27.47 -3.58
N ALA A 71 -16.63 28.15 -3.63
CA ALA A 71 -17.93 27.51 -3.43
C ALA A 71 -18.21 26.43 -4.50
N ARG A 72 -17.80 26.66 -5.75
CA ARG A 72 -17.97 25.69 -6.84
C ARG A 72 -17.10 24.45 -6.65
N VAL A 73 -15.85 24.62 -6.25
CA VAL A 73 -14.96 23.48 -5.90
C VAL A 73 -15.58 22.64 -4.78
N VAL A 74 -16.09 23.27 -3.73
CA VAL A 74 -16.76 22.55 -2.62
C VAL A 74 -17.98 21.79 -3.12
N GLN A 75 -18.79 22.35 -4.02
CA GLN A 75 -19.95 21.66 -4.59
C GLN A 75 -19.58 20.43 -5.44
N LEU A 76 -18.42 20.45 -6.09
CA LEU A 76 -17.90 19.31 -6.84
C LEU A 76 -17.33 18.21 -5.95
N LEU A 77 -16.86 18.56 -4.76
CA LEU A 77 -16.26 17.60 -3.83
C LEU A 77 -17.28 17.06 -2.82
N VAL A 78 -18.21 17.88 -2.36
CA VAL A 78 -19.12 17.56 -1.26
C VAL A 78 -20.50 17.17 -1.81
N GLU A 79 -20.97 16.01 -1.38
CA GLU A 79 -22.31 15.51 -1.67
C GLU A 79 -23.32 15.98 -0.62
N ARG A 80 -22.96 15.86 0.66
CA ARG A 80 -23.84 16.21 1.77
C ARG A 80 -23.04 16.72 2.97
N VAL A 81 -23.61 17.70 3.64
CA VAL A 81 -23.18 18.13 4.98
C VAL A 81 -24.34 17.85 5.93
N ALA A 82 -24.08 17.12 7.02
CA ALA A 82 -25.03 16.87 8.08
C ALA A 82 -24.46 17.43 9.39
N TYR A 83 -25.27 18.22 10.08
CA TYR A 83 -24.94 18.79 11.39
C TYR A 83 -26.10 18.52 12.34
N ASP A 84 -25.80 17.93 13.50
CA ASP A 84 -26.80 17.55 14.51
C ASP A 84 -26.80 18.49 15.73
N GLY A 85 -25.99 19.55 15.71
CA GLY A 85 -25.80 20.46 16.84
C GLY A 85 -24.49 20.21 17.62
N GLU A 86 -23.92 19.02 17.51
CA GLU A 86 -22.67 18.65 18.20
C GLU A 86 -21.58 18.21 17.21
N THR A 87 -21.95 17.48 16.16
CA THR A 87 -21.04 16.87 15.20
C THR A 87 -21.34 17.30 13.77
N LEU A 88 -20.27 17.45 12.99
CA LEU A 88 -20.33 17.75 11.56
C LEU A 88 -19.89 16.50 10.78
N ALA A 89 -20.78 15.96 9.95
CA ALA A 89 -20.48 14.89 9.02
C ALA A 89 -20.50 15.41 7.59
N ILE A 90 -19.42 15.15 6.84
CA ILE A 90 -19.29 15.52 5.43
C ILE A 90 -19.21 14.24 4.60
N THR A 91 -20.12 14.11 3.64
CA THR A 91 -20.10 13.06 2.62
C THR A 91 -19.46 13.63 1.36
N PHE A 92 -18.35 13.05 0.93
CA PHE A 92 -17.69 13.43 -0.32
C PHE A 92 -18.26 12.65 -1.49
N ARG A 93 -18.33 13.30 -2.66
CA ARG A 93 -18.69 12.65 -3.92
C ARG A 93 -17.58 11.66 -4.29
N PRO A 94 -17.90 10.38 -4.56
CA PRO A 94 -16.90 9.36 -4.93
C PRO A 94 -16.04 9.74 -6.14
N THR A 95 -16.61 10.55 -7.05
CA THR A 95 -15.95 11.05 -8.26
C THR A 95 -15.53 12.51 -8.15
N GLY A 96 -15.63 13.14 -6.98
CA GLY A 96 -15.44 14.58 -6.80
C GLY A 96 -14.04 15.05 -7.19
N ILE A 97 -13.00 14.33 -6.78
CA ILE A 97 -11.60 14.63 -7.15
C ILE A 97 -11.42 14.57 -8.67
N LYS A 98 -12.03 13.58 -9.32
CA LYS A 98 -11.97 13.43 -10.78
C LYS A 98 -12.70 14.56 -11.50
N ALA A 99 -13.88 14.95 -11.00
CA ALA A 99 -14.64 16.06 -11.55
C ALA A 99 -13.88 17.39 -11.40
N LEU A 100 -13.24 17.62 -10.26
CA LEU A 100 -12.39 18.79 -10.02
C LEU A 100 -11.18 18.83 -10.98
N SER A 101 -10.49 17.71 -11.16
CA SER A 101 -9.36 17.62 -12.08
C SER A 101 -9.73 17.89 -13.54
N GLN A 102 -10.99 17.67 -13.93
CA GLN A 102 -11.49 17.94 -15.28
C GLN A 102 -11.90 19.40 -15.48
N GLU A 103 -12.15 20.14 -14.40
CA GLU A 103 -12.53 21.56 -14.47
C GLU A 103 -11.31 22.50 -14.55
N GLY A 104 -10.15 22.04 -14.06
CA GLY A 104 -8.87 22.76 -14.18
C GLY A 104 -8.06 22.41 -15.43
N ALA A 105 -8.54 21.50 -16.28
CA ALA A 105 -7.94 21.23 -17.59
C ALA A 105 -8.46 22.25 -18.62
N PRO A 106 -7.59 22.92 -19.40
CA PRO A 106 -8.00 23.87 -20.43
C PRO A 106 -8.86 23.25 -21.53
#